data_AF-A0A3N5TTS8-F1
#
_entry.id   AF-A0A3N5TTS8-F1
#
_cell.length_a   1.000
_cell.length_b   1.000
_cell.length_c   1.000
_cell.angle_alpha   90.00
_cell.angle_beta   90.00
_cell.angle_gamma   90.00
#
_symmetry.space_group_name_H-M   'P 1'
#
loop_
_entity.id
_entity.type
_entity.pdbx_description
1 polymer ?
#
loop_
_entity_poly.entity_id
_entity_poly.type
_entity_poly.pdbx_seq_one_letter_code
_entity_poly.pdbx_strand_id
1 'polypeptide(L)' 'ESGSALEVASSMTWDIKFDSWNDFPVAQKWFATGEAISHLRFLEEKRLVTKEKNDSGIRKYRAV' A
#
# COMPACT_ATOMS: atom_id res chain seq x y z
N GLU A 1 2.25 9.77 9.33
CA GLU A 1 2.29 8.39 9.86
C GLU A 1 2.97 7.48 8.82
N SER A 2 3.37 6.26 9.18
CA SER A 2 4.02 5.32 8.25
C SER A 2 3.19 4.05 8.09
N GLY A 3 3.01 3.58 6.85
CA GLY A 3 2.17 2.41 6.54
C GLY A 3 2.88 1.41 5.62
N SER A 4 2.57 0.14 5.79
CA SER A 4 2.90 -0.91 4.82
C SER A 4 2.11 -0.72 3.53
N ALA A 5 2.54 -1.36 2.45
CA ALA A 5 1.82 -1.28 1.17
C ALA A 5 0.38 -1.81 1.25
N LEU A 6 0.11 -2.77 2.15
CA LEU A 6 -1.23 -3.30 2.40
C LEU A 6 -2.14 -2.23 3.04
N GLU A 7 -1.63 -1.53 4.06
CA GLU A 7 -2.35 -0.44 4.75
C GLU A 7 -2.57 0.77 3.82
N VAL A 8 -1.61 1.04 2.92
CA VAL A 8 -1.77 2.05 1.87
C VAL A 8 -2.86 1.61 0.90
N ALA A 9 -2.82 0.38 0.39
CA ALA A 9 -3.84 -0.15 -0.51
C ALA A 9 -5.25 -0.10 0.09
N SER A 10 -5.40 -0.42 1.38
CA SER A 10 -6.69 -0.34 2.08
C SER A 10 -7.23 1.09 2.23
N SER A 11 -6.36 2.10 2.10
CA SER A 11 -6.71 3.51 2.20
C SER A 11 -6.86 4.19 0.83
N MET A 12 -6.60 3.47 -0.27
CA MET A 12 -6.81 3.95 -1.63
C MET A 12 -8.28 3.81 -2.04
N THR A 13 -8.68 4.58 -3.05
CA THR A 13 -10.00 4.45 -3.68
C THR A 13 -9.93 3.42 -4.80
N TRP A 14 -10.90 2.52 -4.83
CA TRP A 14 -11.00 1.45 -5.82
C TRP A 14 -12.37 1.50 -6.49
N ASP A 15 -12.40 1.40 -7.82
CA ASP A 15 -13.65 1.29 -8.57
C ASP A 15 -14.09 -0.18 -8.65
N ILE A 16 -14.57 -0.71 -7.53
CA ILE A 16 -15.07 -2.10 -7.42
C ILE A 16 -16.32 -2.19 -6.55
N LYS A 17 -17.09 -3.27 -6.73
CA LYS A 17 -18.38 -3.48 -6.06
C LYS A 17 -18.24 -4.06 -4.64
N PHE A 18 -17.58 -3.34 -3.75
CA PHE A 18 -17.43 -3.70 -2.34
C PHE A 18 -17.45 -2.45 -1.46
N ASP A 19 -18.16 -2.49 -0.34
CA ASP A 19 -18.39 -1.32 0.53
C ASP A 19 -17.16 -0.97 1.39
N SER A 20 -16.31 -1.96 1.67
CA SER A 20 -15.10 -1.76 2.45
C SER A 20 -13.96 -2.65 1.98
N TRP A 21 -12.73 -2.28 2.37
CA TRP A 21 -11.55 -3.11 2.17
C TRP A 21 -11.73 -4.53 2.74
N ASN A 22 -12.45 -4.68 3.85
CA ASN A 22 -12.63 -5.99 4.48
C ASN A 22 -13.42 -6.95 3.60
N ASP A 23 -14.33 -6.42 2.77
CA ASP A 23 -15.18 -7.19 1.86
C ASP A 23 -14.46 -7.63 0.57
N PHE A 24 -13.26 -7.09 0.31
CA PHE A 24 -12.50 -7.48 -0.88
C PHE A 24 -12.13 -8.97 -0.80
N PRO A 25 -12.37 -9.74 -1.88
CA PRO A 25 -11.81 -11.08 -2.03
C PRO A 25 -10.29 -11.04 -1.87
N VAL A 26 -9.69 -12.08 -1.28
CA VAL A 26 -8.24 -12.14 -1.02
C VAL A 26 -7.43 -11.86 -2.30
N ALA A 27 -7.85 -12.42 -3.44
CA ALA A 27 -7.21 -12.17 -4.72
C ALA A 27 -7.22 -10.68 -5.11
N GLN A 28 -8.31 -9.95 -4.85
CA GLN A 28 -8.40 -8.51 -5.13
C GLN A 28 -7.50 -7.71 -4.20
N LYS A 29 -7.40 -8.07 -2.91
CA LYS A 29 -6.44 -7.46 -1.98
C LYS A 29 -5.00 -7.62 -2.46
N TRP A 30 -4.65 -8.78 -3.05
CA TRP A 30 -3.34 -9.00 -3.65
C TRP A 30 -3.05 -8.05 -4.81
N PHE A 31 -3.99 -7.89 -5.75
CA PHE A 31 -3.83 -6.96 -6.87
C PHE A 31 -3.72 -5.52 -6.38
N ALA A 32 -4.63 -5.08 -5.51
CA ALA A 32 -4.62 -3.75 -4.92
C ALA A 32 -3.31 -3.44 -4.18
N THR A 33 -2.76 -4.41 -3.44
CA THR A 33 -1.46 -4.27 -2.78
C THR A 33 -0.32 -4.16 -3.79
N GLY A 34 -0.35 -4.92 -4.88
CA GLY A 34 0.63 -4.84 -5.96
C GLY A 34 0.65 -3.46 -6.63
N GLU A 35 -0.52 -2.90 -6.91
CA GLU A 35 -0.66 -1.54 -7.45
C GLU A 35 -0.13 -0.48 -6.46
N ALA A 36 -0.47 -0.59 -5.17
CA ALA A 36 0.08 0.29 -4.14
C ALA A 36 1.62 0.21 -4.08
N ILE A 37 2.22 -0.98 -4.18
CA ILE A 37 3.68 -1.15 -4.25
C ILE A 37 4.26 -0.42 -5.46
N SER A 38 3.62 -0.51 -6.63
CA SER A 38 4.05 0.17 -7.86
C SER A 38 4.09 1.69 -7.66
N HIS A 39 3.02 2.27 -7.12
CA HIS A 39 2.96 3.70 -6.81
C HIS A 39 4.01 4.12 -5.77
N LEU A 40 4.16 3.36 -4.68
CA LEU A 40 5.14 3.67 -3.65
C LEU A 40 6.58 3.63 -4.17
N ARG A 41 6.90 2.70 -5.08
CA ARG A 41 8.22 2.67 -5.75
C ARG A 41 8.44 3.90 -6.62
N PHE A 42 7.44 4.29 -7.41
CA PHE A 42 7.51 5.52 -8.20
C PHE A 42 7.74 6.76 -7.32
N LEU A 43 7.01 6.89 -6.21
CA LEU A 43 7.16 8.01 -5.27
C LEU A 43 8.52 7.99 -4.56
N GLU A 44 9.06 6.81 -4.25
CA GLU A 44 10.39 6.63 -3.68
C GLU A 44 11.47 7.13 -4.66
N GLU A 45 11.37 6.77 -5.95
CA GLU A 45 12.28 7.26 -7.00
C GLU A 45 12.19 8.78 -7.17
N LYS A 46 11.02 9.37 -6.91
CA LYS A 46 10.82 10.83 -6.86
C LYS A 46 11.25 11.48 -5.53
N ARG A 47 11.74 10.70 -4.56
CA ARG A 47 12.11 11.14 -3.21
C ARG A 47 10.98 11.81 -2.42
N LEU A 48 9.74 11.44 -2.73
CA LEU A 48 8.54 11.95 -2.05
C LEU A 48 8.14 11.06 -0.85
N VAL A 49 8.58 9.80 -0.86
CA VAL A 49 8.44 8.87 0.26
C VAL A 49 9.77 8.19 0.56
N THR A 50 9.97 7.85 1.83
CA THR A 50 11.03 6.96 2.29
C THR A 50 10.43 5.67 2.85
N LYS A 51 11.24 4.62 2.97
CA LYS A 51 10.83 3.35 3.55
C LYS A 51 11.84 2.82 4.55
N GLU A 52 11.33 2.15 5.57
CA GLU A 52 12.12 1.46 6.59
C GLU A 52 11.61 0.03 6.75
N LYS A 53 12.50 -0.89 7.08
CA LYS A 53 12.15 -2.28 7.37
C LYS A 53 12.10 -2.44 8.89
N ASN A 54 10.98 -2.92 9.42
CA ASN A 54 10.89 -3.24 10.84
C ASN A 54 11.54 -4.60 11.17
N ASP A 55 11.62 -4.93 12.46
CA ASP A 55 12.22 -6.17 12.95
C ASP A 55 11.53 -7.44 12.40
N SER A 56 10.23 -7.37 12.13
CA SER A 56 9.44 -8.45 11.50
C SER A 56 9.65 -8.56 9.99
N GLY A 57 10.46 -7.68 9.41
CA GLY A 57 10.80 -7.64 8.01
C GLY A 57 9.81 -6.96 7.08
N ILE A 58 8.78 -6.32 7.62
CA ILE A 58 7.78 -5.56 6.88
C ILE A 58 8.34 -4.19 6.55
N ARG A 59 8.20 -3.78 5.28
CA ARG A 59 8.54 -2.42 4.84
C ARG A 59 7.38 -1.48 5.16
N LYS A 60 7.68 -0.37 5.85
CA LYS A 60 6.76 0.74 6.06
C LYS A 60 7.26 1.96 5.31
N TYR A 61 6.34 2.69 4.70
CA TYR A 61 6.56 3.88 3.90
C TYR A 61 6.05 5.10 4.65
N ARG A 62 6.74 6.24 4.56
CA ARG A 62 6.26 7.54 5.05
C ARG A 62 6.63 8.65 4.07
N ALA A 63 5.84 9.71 4.03
CA ALA A 63 6.19 10.92 3.30
C ALA A 63 7.49 11.54 3.86
N VAL A 64 8.32 12.05 2.95
CA VAL A 64 9.52 12.83 3.27
C VAL A 64 9.12 14.23 3.73
#